data_AF-A0A3C1PLG0-F1
#
_entry.id   AF-A0A3C1PLG0-F1
#
_cell.length_a   1.000
_cell.length_b   1.000
_cell.length_c   1.000
_cell.angle_alpha   90.00
_cell.angle_beta   90.00
_cell.angle_gamma   90.00
#
_symmetry.space_group_name_H-M   'P 1'
#
loop_
_entity.id
_entity.type
_entity.pdbx_description
1 polymer ?
#
loop_
_entity_poly.entity_id
_entity_poly.type
_entity_poly.pdbx_seq_one_letter_code
_entity_poly.pdbx_strand_id
1 'polypeptide(L)'
;MIYLIFEMHLNVKIGKILKTIGKIEFQQLTIFLLAGIIFFAIVYLCSYVDNEGFNPSDEGVILAQSFRIYNGELPHKDFISTKPVVSSYLHTIHFFSGLPLVISSRYFVLLQIFIISAFWFWTVFFSFVYSGRTVTYNSAFLLFVFLVLCFANVNNFFLFPWTTIDAL
;
A
#
# COMPACT_ATOMS: atom_id res chain seq x y z
N MET A 1 7.05 46.91 -23.67
CA MET A 1 6.11 47.09 -22.55
C MET A 1 5.06 45.96 -22.46
N ILE A 2 4.37 45.60 -23.55
CA ILE A 2 3.34 44.54 -23.58
C ILE A 2 3.89 43.15 -23.23
N TYR A 3 5.09 42.80 -23.69
CA TYR A 3 5.73 41.50 -23.44
C TYR A 3 6.02 41.25 -21.94
N LEU A 4 6.49 42.28 -21.23
CA LEU A 4 6.81 42.23 -19.80
C LEU A 4 5.55 42.05 -18.93
N ILE A 5 4.43 42.67 -19.34
CA ILE A 5 3.14 42.52 -18.65
C ILE A 5 2.59 41.10 -18.86
N PHE A 6 2.79 40.51 -20.05
CA PHE A 6 2.36 39.15 -20.35
C PHE A 6 3.17 38.10 -19.57
N GLU A 7 4.50 38.25 -19.48
CA GLU A 7 5.36 37.39 -18.66
C GLU A 7 5.02 37.48 -17.17
N MET A 8 4.83 38.70 -16.64
CA MET A 8 4.42 38.88 -15.24
C MET A 8 3.08 38.21 -14.97
N HIS A 9 2.11 38.31 -15.88
CA HIS A 9 0.80 37.71 -15.69
C HIS A 9 0.86 36.17 -15.75
N LEU A 10 1.68 35.61 -16.64
CA LEU A 10 1.94 34.16 -16.70
C LEU A 10 2.62 33.64 -15.44
N ASN A 11 3.67 34.31 -14.96
CA ASN A 11 4.40 33.91 -13.75
C ASN A 11 3.52 33.95 -12.49
N VAL A 12 2.63 34.94 -12.37
CA VAL A 12 1.67 35.01 -11.26
C VAL A 12 0.64 33.88 -11.33
N LYS A 13 0.18 33.52 -12.54
CA LYS A 13 -0.76 32.41 -12.75
C LYS A 13 -0.13 31.05 -12.45
N ILE A 14 1.10 30.83 -12.93
CA ILE A 14 1.90 29.62 -12.69
C ILE A 14 2.18 29.47 -11.18
N GLY A 15 2.59 30.56 -10.50
CA GLY A 15 2.82 30.55 -9.06
C GLY A 15 1.57 30.19 -8.25
N LYS A 16 0.38 30.68 -8.63
CA LYS A 16 -0.89 30.28 -8.00
C LYS A 16 -1.23 28.81 -8.23
N ILE A 17 -0.99 28.29 -9.44
CA ILE A 17 -1.24 26.89 -9.77
C ILE A 17 -0.32 25.97 -8.96
N LEU A 18 0.99 26.24 -8.95
CA LEU A 18 1.96 25.45 -8.19
C LEU A 18 1.66 25.45 -6.69
N LYS A 19 1.27 26.60 -6.13
CA LYS A 19 0.90 26.72 -4.71
C LYS A 19 -0.39 25.96 -4.38
N THR A 20 -1.31 25.85 -5.34
CA THR A 20 -2.55 25.08 -5.20
C THR A 20 -2.27 23.57 -5.29
N ILE A 21 -1.42 23.14 -6.22
CA ILE A 21 -0.98 21.75 -6.37
C ILE A 21 -0.28 21.30 -5.09
N GLY A 22 0.70 22.05 -4.59
CA GLY A 22 1.43 21.69 -3.36
C GLY A 22 0.53 21.62 -2.11
N LYS A 23 -0.54 22.44 -2.05
CA LYS A 23 -1.51 22.37 -0.95
C LYS A 23 -2.39 21.12 -1.04
N ILE A 24 -2.78 20.71 -2.25
CA ILE A 24 -3.56 19.49 -2.50
C ILE A 24 -2.72 18.25 -2.13
N GLU A 25 -1.47 18.20 -2.56
CA GLU A 25 -0.55 17.09 -2.26
C GLU A 25 -0.32 16.92 -0.74
N PHE A 26 -0.12 18.04 -0.02
CA PHE A 26 0.05 18.00 1.44
C PHE A 26 -1.23 17.50 2.16
N GLN A 27 -2.40 17.93 1.71
CA GLN A 27 -3.67 17.47 2.28
C GLN A 27 -3.91 15.98 2.01
N GLN A 28 -3.54 15.48 0.83
CA GLN A 28 -3.65 14.05 0.52
C GLN A 28 -2.69 13.21 1.36
N LEU A 29 -1.45 13.68 1.54
CA LEU A 29 -0.48 12.99 2.39
C LEU A 29 -0.97 12.87 3.84
N THR A 30 -1.53 13.95 4.40
CA THR A 30 -2.10 13.92 5.76
C THR A 30 -3.29 12.96 5.88
N ILE A 31 -4.16 12.89 4.85
CA ILE A 31 -5.24 11.90 4.80
C ILE A 31 -4.68 10.47 4.79
N PHE A 32 -3.67 10.17 3.99
CA PHE A 32 -3.07 8.84 3.94
C PHE A 32 -2.42 8.44 5.27
N LEU A 33 -1.69 9.35 5.91
CA LEU A 33 -1.07 9.08 7.22
C LEU A 33 -2.13 8.83 8.30
N LEU A 34 -3.18 9.65 8.35
CA LEU A 34 -4.29 9.46 9.28
C LEU A 34 -5.02 8.14 9.03
N ALA A 35 -5.30 7.82 7.77
CA ALA A 35 -5.92 6.57 7.40
C ALA A 35 -5.06 5.36 7.79
N GLY A 36 -3.74 5.43 7.60
CA GLY A 36 -2.81 4.38 8.02
C GLY A 36 -2.87 4.16 9.53
N ILE A 37 -2.78 5.24 10.32
CA ILE A 37 -2.89 5.16 11.78
C ILE A 37 -4.22 4.52 12.20
N ILE A 38 -5.34 4.98 11.65
CA ILE A 38 -6.67 4.45 11.98
C ILE A 38 -6.78 2.98 11.57
N PHE A 39 -6.36 2.62 10.36
CA PHE A 39 -6.42 1.27 9.82
C PHE A 39 -5.63 0.29 10.70
N PHE A 40 -4.34 0.57 10.96
CA PHE A 40 -3.50 -0.29 11.79
C PHE A 40 -3.96 -0.32 13.26
N ALA A 41 -4.47 0.80 13.79
CA ALA A 41 -5.04 0.82 15.14
C ALA A 41 -6.26 -0.10 15.24
N ILE A 42 -7.17 -0.08 14.26
CA ILE A 42 -8.35 -0.97 14.25
C ILE A 42 -7.91 -2.43 14.16
N VAL A 43 -7.01 -2.78 13.23
CA VAL A 43 -6.50 -4.15 13.09
C VAL A 43 -5.88 -4.65 14.40
N TYR A 44 -5.05 -3.82 15.03
CA TYR A 44 -4.39 -4.15 16.30
C TYR A 44 -5.40 -4.31 17.45
N LEU A 45 -6.32 -3.36 17.61
CA LEU A 45 -7.32 -3.36 18.69
C LEU A 45 -8.32 -4.52 18.57
N CYS A 46 -8.58 -5.01 17.36
CA CYS A 46 -9.41 -6.18 17.13
C CYS A 46 -8.64 -7.51 17.22
N SER A 47 -7.32 -7.49 17.51
CA SER A 47 -6.44 -8.65 17.49
C SER A 47 -6.57 -9.46 16.19
N TYR A 48 -6.81 -8.76 15.06
CA TYR A 48 -7.19 -9.42 13.81
C TYR A 48 -6.09 -10.37 13.31
N VAL A 49 -4.82 -9.96 13.42
CA VAL A 49 -3.66 -10.77 13.02
C VAL A 49 -3.50 -12.05 13.86
N ASP A 50 -3.78 -11.96 15.16
CA ASP A 50 -3.56 -13.05 16.13
C ASP A 50 -4.68 -14.08 16.08
N ASN A 51 -5.88 -13.68 15.66
CA ASN A 51 -7.06 -14.55 15.56
C ASN A 51 -7.08 -15.41 14.28
N GLU A 52 -6.20 -15.15 13.33
CA GLU A 52 -6.08 -15.95 12.11
C GLU A 52 -5.27 -17.23 12.37
N GLY A 53 -5.78 -18.39 11.95
CA GLY A 53 -5.06 -19.66 12.07
C GLY A 53 -3.81 -19.72 11.17
N PHE A 54 -2.87 -20.62 11.45
CA PHE A 54 -1.71 -20.83 10.57
C PHE A 54 -2.09 -21.63 9.33
N ASN A 55 -1.75 -21.13 8.14
CA ASN A 55 -1.97 -21.83 6.88
C ASN A 55 -0.66 -22.45 6.35
N PRO A 56 -0.46 -23.78 6.47
CA PRO A 56 0.78 -24.43 6.04
C PRO A 56 1.01 -24.38 4.52
N SER A 57 -0.04 -24.27 3.71
CA SER A 57 0.02 -24.36 2.24
C SER A 57 0.49 -23.07 1.55
N ASP A 58 0.26 -21.92 2.19
CA ASP A 58 0.62 -20.61 1.66
C ASP A 58 1.66 -19.93 2.55
N GLU A 59 1.28 -19.60 3.79
CA GLU A 59 2.15 -18.95 4.76
C GLU A 59 3.38 -19.82 5.09
N GLY A 60 3.16 -21.11 5.34
CA GLY A 60 4.25 -22.06 5.57
C GLY A 60 5.22 -22.18 4.39
N VAL A 61 4.69 -22.27 3.16
CA VAL A 61 5.51 -22.40 1.95
C VAL A 61 6.35 -21.15 1.70
N ILE A 62 5.75 -19.95 1.74
CA ILE A 62 6.47 -18.71 1.50
C ILE A 62 7.53 -18.47 2.59
N LEU A 63 7.19 -18.66 3.86
CA LEU A 63 8.14 -18.45 4.96
C LEU A 63 9.29 -19.47 4.92
N ALA A 64 9.03 -20.73 4.58
CA ALA A 64 10.07 -21.74 4.42
C ALA A 64 11.02 -21.40 3.26
N GLN A 65 10.49 -21.00 2.11
CA GLN A 65 11.32 -20.57 0.98
C GLN A 65 12.11 -19.30 1.31
N SER A 66 11.49 -18.35 2.00
CA SER A 66 12.14 -17.11 2.46
C SER A 66 13.32 -17.41 3.38
N PHE A 67 13.18 -18.39 4.28
CA PHE A 67 14.27 -18.84 5.15
C PHE A 67 15.44 -19.45 4.36
N ARG A 68 15.15 -20.26 3.33
CA ARG A 68 16.19 -20.83 2.46
C ARG A 68 16.95 -19.74 1.70
N ILE A 69 16.23 -18.79 1.12
CA ILE A 69 16.81 -17.62 0.44
C ILE A 69 17.67 -16.80 1.41
N TYR A 70 17.18 -16.56 2.63
CA TYR A 70 17.94 -15.87 3.68
C TYR A 70 19.26 -16.57 4.00
N ASN A 71 19.30 -17.91 3.96
CA ASN A 71 20.52 -18.71 4.15
C ASN A 71 21.40 -18.84 2.88
N GLY A 72 21.07 -18.13 1.80
CA GLY A 72 21.87 -18.08 0.58
C GLY A 72 21.51 -19.12 -0.47
N GLU A 73 20.43 -19.89 -0.30
CA GLU A 73 19.94 -20.81 -1.33
C GLU A 73 19.24 -20.05 -2.46
N LEU A 74 19.52 -20.44 -3.70
CA LEU A 74 18.95 -19.84 -4.91
C LEU A 74 17.72 -20.64 -5.40
N PRO A 75 16.56 -19.98 -5.59
CA PRO A 75 15.38 -20.64 -6.16
C PRO A 75 15.67 -21.19 -7.57
N HIS A 76 15.06 -22.33 -7.88
CA HIS A 76 15.22 -23.12 -9.12
C HIS A 76 16.63 -23.68 -9.38
N LYS A 77 17.59 -23.43 -8.48
CA LYS A 77 18.92 -24.04 -8.50
C LYS A 77 19.11 -25.00 -7.33
N ASP A 78 18.85 -24.52 -6.12
CA ASP A 78 19.04 -25.27 -4.87
C ASP A 78 17.70 -25.82 -4.35
N PHE A 79 16.58 -25.22 -4.78
CA PHE A 79 15.23 -25.72 -4.50
C PHE A 79 14.22 -25.41 -5.59
N ILE A 80 13.22 -26.28 -5.72
CA ILE A 80 12.13 -26.09 -6.66
C ILE A 80 11.04 -25.25 -6.00
N SER A 81 10.63 -24.16 -6.66
CA SER A 81 9.39 -23.45 -6.33
C SER A 81 8.36 -23.68 -7.44
N THR A 82 7.15 -24.07 -7.06
CA THR A 82 5.99 -24.15 -7.96
C THR A 82 5.25 -22.83 -8.08
N LYS A 83 5.57 -21.85 -7.22
CA LYS A 83 4.95 -20.53 -7.12
C LYS A 83 5.98 -19.43 -7.45
N PRO A 84 5.58 -18.23 -7.90
CA PRO A 84 6.52 -17.16 -8.20
C PRO A 84 7.30 -16.76 -6.93
N VAL A 85 8.62 -16.68 -7.06
CA VAL A 85 9.56 -16.57 -5.92
C VAL A 85 9.68 -15.14 -5.36
N VAL A 86 9.06 -14.16 -6.02
CA VAL A 86 9.13 -12.74 -5.62
C VAL A 86 8.61 -12.53 -4.20
N SER A 87 7.50 -13.19 -3.85
CA SER A 87 6.95 -13.13 -2.49
C SER A 87 7.95 -13.67 -1.45
N SER A 88 8.59 -14.80 -1.74
CA SER A 88 9.63 -15.39 -0.88
C SER A 88 10.85 -14.47 -0.71
N TYR A 89 11.24 -13.72 -1.74
CA TYR A 89 12.27 -12.69 -1.60
C TYR A 89 11.83 -11.52 -0.71
N LEU A 90 10.61 -11.02 -0.90
CA LEU A 90 10.08 -9.90 -0.10
C LEU A 90 9.96 -10.26 1.38
N HIS A 91 9.59 -11.51 1.68
CA HIS A 91 9.42 -11.99 3.04
C HIS A 91 10.72 -12.44 3.71
N THR A 92 11.90 -12.33 3.08
CA THR A 92 13.18 -12.52 3.79
C THR A 92 13.46 -11.43 4.83
N ILE A 93 12.86 -10.24 4.68
CA ILE A 93 13.07 -9.11 5.58
C ILE A 93 12.72 -9.45 7.04
N HIS A 94 11.76 -10.35 7.26
CA HIS A 94 11.28 -10.72 8.59
C HIS A 94 12.33 -11.44 9.42
N PHE A 95 13.25 -12.15 8.79
CA PHE A 95 14.35 -12.86 9.47
C PHE A 95 15.40 -11.92 10.05
N PHE A 96 15.44 -10.65 9.63
CA PHE A 96 16.30 -9.62 10.25
C PHE A 96 15.66 -8.96 11.47
N SER A 97 14.34 -9.05 11.65
CA SER A 97 13.60 -8.26 12.64
C SER A 97 13.60 -8.86 14.06
N GLY A 98 13.83 -10.17 14.19
CA GLY A 98 13.70 -10.89 15.47
C GLY A 98 12.26 -10.98 16.01
N LEU A 99 11.26 -10.44 15.29
CA LEU A 99 9.86 -10.52 15.64
C LEU A 99 9.30 -11.92 15.34
N PRO A 100 8.17 -12.33 15.97
CA PRO A 100 7.49 -13.57 15.60
C PRO A 100 7.18 -13.59 14.10
N LEU A 101 7.64 -14.63 13.41
CA LEU A 101 7.70 -14.67 11.95
C LEU A 101 6.31 -14.57 11.31
N VAL A 102 5.34 -15.32 11.85
CA VAL A 102 3.94 -15.32 11.41
C VAL A 102 3.35 -13.91 11.56
N ILE A 103 3.43 -13.34 12.77
CA ILE A 103 2.85 -12.02 13.08
C ILE A 103 3.46 -10.93 12.20
N SER A 104 4.79 -10.85 12.14
CA SER A 104 5.49 -9.85 11.32
C SER A 104 5.14 -9.97 9.84
N SER A 105 5.07 -11.20 9.31
CA SER A 105 4.70 -11.43 7.92
C SER A 105 3.27 -10.99 7.59
N ARG A 106 2.33 -11.12 8.53
CA ARG A 106 0.92 -10.69 8.36
C ARG A 106 0.75 -9.19 8.43
N TYR A 107 1.43 -8.52 9.36
CA TYR A 107 1.47 -7.05 9.37
C TYR A 107 2.10 -6.49 8.10
N PHE A 108 3.07 -7.20 7.52
CA PHE A 108 3.65 -6.82 6.24
C PHE A 108 2.66 -6.98 5.08
N VAL A 109 1.84 -8.03 5.08
CA VAL A 109 0.72 -8.18 4.14
C VAL A 109 -0.29 -7.03 4.28
N LEU A 110 -0.66 -6.65 5.50
CA LEU A 110 -1.54 -5.49 5.73
C LEU A 110 -0.95 -4.19 5.19
N LEU A 111 0.37 -4.01 5.33
CA LEU A 111 1.08 -2.88 4.75
C LEU A 111 1.07 -2.92 3.21
N GLN A 112 1.23 -4.08 2.59
CA GLN A 112 1.08 -4.24 1.14
C GLN A 112 -0.33 -3.86 0.68
N ILE A 113 -1.38 -4.37 1.35
CA ILE A 113 -2.78 -4.05 1.06
C ILE A 113 -3.03 -2.54 1.19
N PHE A 114 -2.51 -1.91 2.24
CA PHE A 114 -2.63 -0.47 2.44
C PHE A 114 -1.98 0.32 1.29
N ILE A 115 -0.76 -0.05 0.87
CA ILE A 115 -0.05 0.59 -0.24
C ILE A 115 -0.81 0.39 -1.57
N ILE A 116 -1.29 -0.81 -1.85
CA ILE A 116 -2.07 -1.12 -3.05
C ILE A 116 -3.36 -0.30 -3.07
N SER A 117 -4.07 -0.24 -1.94
CA SER A 117 -5.28 0.57 -1.80
C SER A 117 -4.99 2.05 -2.02
N ALA A 118 -3.87 2.56 -1.47
CA ALA A 118 -3.46 3.96 -1.64
C ALA A 118 -3.14 4.27 -3.11
N PHE A 119 -2.46 3.35 -3.79
CA PHE A 119 -2.15 3.47 -5.21
C PHE A 119 -3.44 3.52 -6.05
N TRP A 120 -4.38 2.60 -5.85
CA TRP A 120 -5.67 2.61 -6.56
C TRP A 120 -6.51 3.83 -6.27
N PHE A 121 -6.58 4.24 -5.01
CA PHE A 121 -7.29 5.46 -4.62
C PHE A 121 -6.69 6.68 -5.32
N TRP A 122 -5.36 6.78 -5.36
CA TRP A 122 -4.64 7.85 -6.04
C TRP A 122 -4.89 7.86 -7.55
N THR A 123 -4.77 6.72 -8.23
CA THR A 123 -4.97 6.65 -9.69
C THR A 123 -6.39 7.05 -10.09
N VAL A 124 -7.40 6.56 -9.37
CA VAL A 124 -8.80 6.95 -9.57
C VAL A 124 -8.99 8.45 -9.32
N PHE A 125 -8.46 8.96 -8.21
CA PHE A 125 -8.58 10.38 -7.88
C PHE A 125 -7.95 11.28 -8.96
N PHE A 126 -6.75 10.95 -9.43
CA PHE A 126 -6.09 11.70 -10.51
C PHE A 126 -6.84 11.62 -11.83
N SER A 127 -7.47 10.47 -12.14
CA SER A 127 -8.26 10.34 -13.37
C SER A 127 -9.44 11.34 -13.43
N PHE A 128 -10.08 11.63 -12.30
CA PHE A 128 -11.14 12.64 -12.22
C PHE A 128 -10.61 14.06 -12.40
N VAL A 129 -9.47 14.37 -11.79
CA VAL A 129 -8.82 15.69 -11.91
C VAL A 129 -8.40 15.95 -13.37
N TYR A 130 -7.77 14.98 -14.03
CA TYR A 130 -7.34 15.09 -15.43
C TYR A 130 -8.51 15.17 -16.42
N SER A 131 -9.65 14.56 -16.10
CA SER A 131 -10.86 14.62 -16.94
C SER A 131 -11.55 15.98 -16.93
N GLY A 132 -11.00 17.00 -16.24
CA GLY A 132 -11.58 18.33 -16.12
C GLY A 132 -12.88 18.36 -15.29
N ARG A 133 -13.21 17.27 -14.62
CA ARG A 133 -14.37 17.21 -13.72
C ARG A 133 -14.00 17.85 -12.40
N THR A 134 -14.66 18.95 -12.06
CA THR A 134 -14.52 19.57 -10.74
C THR A 134 -15.27 18.72 -9.72
N VAL A 135 -14.56 17.80 -9.07
CA VAL A 135 -15.11 17.03 -7.95
C VAL A 135 -14.93 17.86 -6.69
N THR A 136 -16.04 18.33 -6.11
CA THR A 136 -16.04 18.86 -4.75
C THR A 136 -16.09 17.69 -3.78
N TYR A 137 -15.03 17.51 -2.99
CA TYR A 137 -14.94 16.47 -1.99
C TYR A 137 -14.64 17.05 -0.61
N ASN A 138 -15.20 16.42 0.42
CA ASN A 138 -14.83 16.66 1.81
C ASN A 138 -13.66 15.73 2.17
N SER A 139 -12.64 16.22 2.87
CA SER A 139 -11.52 15.39 3.35
C SER A 139 -11.97 14.23 4.23
N ALA A 140 -13.03 14.43 5.03
CA ALA A 140 -13.62 13.35 5.83
C ALA A 140 -14.24 12.26 4.95
N PHE A 141 -14.87 12.64 3.83
CA PHE A 141 -15.44 11.69 2.88
C PHE A 141 -14.33 10.91 2.15
N LEU A 142 -13.25 11.59 1.72
CA LEU A 142 -12.10 10.91 1.12
C LEU A 142 -11.44 9.92 2.09
N LEU A 143 -11.24 10.34 3.35
CA LEU A 143 -10.72 9.48 4.40
C LEU A 143 -11.61 8.23 4.59
N PHE A 144 -12.92 8.42 4.68
CA PHE A 144 -13.88 7.33 4.81
C PHE A 144 -13.82 6.37 3.62
N VAL A 145 -13.89 6.87 2.39
CA VAL A 145 -13.81 6.03 1.17
C VAL A 145 -12.49 5.25 1.15
N PHE A 146 -11.39 5.89 1.49
CA PHE A 146 -10.09 5.23 1.51
C PHE A 146 -9.99 4.12 2.57
N LEU A 147 -10.50 4.35 3.77
CA LEU A 147 -10.60 3.31 4.81
C LEU A 147 -11.47 2.14 4.36
N VAL A 148 -12.63 2.41 3.76
CA VAL A 148 -13.51 1.37 3.21
C VAL A 148 -12.78 0.54 2.16
N LEU A 149 -12.01 1.17 1.26
CA LEU A 149 -11.21 0.45 0.27
C LEU A 149 -10.15 -0.45 0.93
N CYS A 150 -9.45 0.04 1.96
CA CYS A 150 -8.47 -0.78 2.68
C CYS A 150 -9.11 -2.01 3.30
N PHE A 151 -10.21 -1.83 4.05
CA PHE A 151 -10.91 -2.95 4.68
C PHE A 151 -11.58 -3.89 3.66
N ALA A 152 -12.10 -3.37 2.55
CA ALA A 152 -12.64 -4.21 1.47
C ALA A 152 -11.57 -5.13 0.88
N ASN A 153 -10.34 -4.63 0.70
CA ASN A 153 -9.23 -5.46 0.23
C ASN A 153 -8.79 -6.50 1.28
N VAL A 154 -8.78 -6.15 2.57
CA VAL A 154 -8.50 -7.11 3.65
C VAL A 154 -9.52 -8.24 3.68
N ASN A 155 -10.79 -7.98 3.40
CA ASN A 155 -11.84 -9.00 3.41
C ASN A 155 -11.85 -9.90 2.17
N ASN A 156 -11.07 -9.59 1.13
CA ASN A 156 -11.08 -10.36 -0.12
C ASN A 156 -10.34 -11.70 0.05
N PHE A 157 -9.26 -11.71 0.83
CA PHE A 157 -8.42 -12.88 1.04
C PHE A 157 -7.92 -12.97 2.48
N PHE A 158 -7.60 -14.18 2.93
CA PHE A 158 -6.98 -14.39 4.22
C PHE A 158 -5.62 -13.67 4.33
N LEU A 159 -5.23 -13.32 5.56
CA LEU A 159 -3.96 -12.68 5.87
C LEU A 159 -2.78 -13.66 5.82
N PHE A 160 -2.37 -14.08 4.62
CA PHE A 160 -1.19 -14.93 4.44
C PHE A 160 -0.21 -14.31 3.44
N PRO A 161 1.11 -14.48 3.59
CA PRO A 161 2.08 -14.21 2.54
C PRO A 161 1.67 -14.92 1.24
N TRP A 162 1.50 -14.13 0.18
CA TRP A 162 0.69 -14.53 -0.96
C TRP A 162 1.57 -15.23 -1.97
N THR A 163 1.00 -16.18 -2.69
CA THR A 163 1.74 -16.94 -3.69
C THR A 163 1.43 -16.48 -5.11
N THR A 164 1.21 -15.17 -5.30
CA THR A 164 1.20 -14.36 -6.54
C THR A 164 0.44 -14.84 -7.79
N ILE A 165 -0.06 -16.08 -7.88
CA ILE A 165 -0.80 -16.59 -9.04
C ILE A 165 -2.30 -16.25 -8.93
N ASP A 166 -2.88 -16.34 -7.74
CA ASP A 166 -4.33 -16.13 -7.51
C ASP A 166 -4.65 -14.76 -6.86
N ALA A 167 -3.66 -13.86 -6.82
CA ALA A 167 -3.60 -12.68 -5.95
C ALA A 167 -4.03 -11.34 -6.62
N LEU A 168 -4.70 -11.38 -7.78
CA LEU A 168 -5.19 -10.19 -8.50
C LEU A 168 -6.71 -10.16 -8.54
#